data_AF-A0A7J4R078-F1
#
_entry.id   AF-A0A7J4R078-F1
#
_cell.length_a   1.000
_cell.length_b   1.000
_cell.length_c   1.000
_cell.angle_alpha   90.00
_cell.angle_beta   90.00
_cell.angle_gamma   90.00
#
_symmetry.space_group_name_H-M   'P 1'
#
loop_
_entity.id
_entity.type
_entity.pdbx_description
1 polymer ?
#
loop_
_entity_poly.entity_id
_entity_poly.type
_entity_poly.pdbx_seq_one_letter_code
_entity_poly.pdbx_strand_id
1 'polypeptide(L)'
;FVRAWPIVGERIDGQRLLSWCRRLAGSQDVQLRLLDNKLVAYVDGENNLHGGIQGEAYGITAPYEGLSPKEAPVQQPPVETAPPEPVPATPVSKPVPEPVPTTTSASGDMVQTVVDVVVKHTGYP
;
A
#
# COMPACT_ATOMS: atom_id res chain seq x y z
N PHE A 1 -19.88 -33.51 -8.11
CA PHE A 1 -19.65 -32.87 -9.42
C PHE A 1 -19.34 -31.39 -9.19
N VAL A 2 -18.16 -30.91 -9.61
CA VAL A 2 -17.80 -29.49 -9.53
C VAL A 2 -18.36 -28.79 -10.77
N ARG A 3 -19.19 -27.76 -10.60
CA ARG A 3 -19.67 -26.93 -11.72
C ARG A 3 -18.55 -26.00 -12.16
N ALA A 4 -18.04 -26.19 -13.38
CA ALA A 4 -17.16 -25.22 -14.01
C ALA A 4 -17.99 -24.01 -14.45
N TRP A 5 -17.70 -22.85 -13.88
CA TRP A 5 -18.29 -21.59 -14.31
C TRP A 5 -17.49 -21.05 -15.50
N PRO A 6 -18.14 -20.74 -16.64
CA PRO A 6 -17.44 -20.11 -17.75
C PRO A 6 -17.04 -18.69 -17.36
N ILE A 7 -15.74 -18.39 -17.45
CA ILE A 7 -15.23 -17.03 -17.30
C ILE A 7 -15.23 -16.40 -18.69
N VAL A 8 -15.99 -15.33 -18.87
CA VAL A 8 -16.04 -14.55 -20.12
C VAL A 8 -15.26 -13.26 -19.90
N GLY A 9 -14.28 -12.99 -20.75
CA GLY A 9 -13.41 -11.80 -20.65
C GLY A 9 -12.11 -12.07 -19.88
N GLU A 10 -11.45 -10.99 -19.45
CA GLU A 10 -10.24 -11.10 -18.64
C GLU A 10 -10.54 -11.68 -17.25
N ARG A 11 -9.62 -12.50 -16.75
CA ARG A 11 -9.74 -13.11 -15.41
C ARG A 11 -9.50 -12.13 -14.28
N ILE A 12 -8.84 -11.02 -14.57
CA ILE A 12 -8.39 -10.01 -13.60
C ILE A 12 -8.91 -8.67 -14.09
N ASP A 13 -9.56 -7.93 -13.20
CA ASP A 13 -9.90 -6.53 -13.45
C ASP A 13 -8.68 -5.66 -13.10
N GLY A 14 -8.00 -5.16 -14.12
CA GLY A 14 -6.80 -4.35 -13.96
C GLY A 14 -7.03 -3.04 -13.21
N GLN A 15 -8.17 -2.38 -13.45
CA GLN A 15 -8.49 -1.14 -12.75
C GLN A 15 -8.70 -1.41 -11.26
N ARG A 16 -9.44 -2.47 -10.92
CA ARG A 16 -9.69 -2.86 -9.53
C ARG A 16 -8.41 -3.29 -8.82
N LEU A 17 -7.56 -4.08 -9.48
CA LEU A 17 -6.27 -4.50 -8.94
C LEU A 17 -5.36 -3.30 -8.68
N LEU A 18 -5.19 -2.43 -9.66
CA LEU A 18 -4.33 -1.24 -9.53
C LEU A 18 -4.83 -0.29 -8.43
N SER A 19 -6.16 -0.09 -8.35
CA SER A 19 -6.77 0.73 -7.29
C SER A 19 -6.52 0.16 -5.89
N TRP A 20 -6.53 -1.17 -5.76
CA TRP A 20 -6.19 -1.86 -4.51
C TRP A 20 -4.71 -1.68 -4.16
N CYS A 21 -3.79 -1.86 -5.11
CA CYS A 21 -2.36 -1.63 -4.90
C CYS A 21 -2.06 -0.18 -4.47
N ARG A 22 -2.68 0.81 -5.12
CA ARG A 22 -2.55 2.24 -4.76
C ARG A 22 -2.99 2.50 -3.32
N ARG A 23 -4.12 1.91 -2.91
CA ARG A 23 -4.62 2.03 -1.52
C ARG A 23 -3.65 1.45 -0.51
N LEU A 24 -3.04 0.30 -0.80
CA LEU A 24 -2.05 -0.32 0.08
C LEU A 24 -0.74 0.47 0.15
N ALA A 25 -0.29 1.01 -0.99
CA ALA A 25 0.93 1.79 -1.08
C ALA A 25 0.80 3.20 -0.49
N GLY A 26 -0.42 3.73 -0.39
CA GLY A 26 -0.65 5.13 0.01
C GLY A 26 -0.22 6.14 -1.05
N SER A 27 0.12 5.69 -2.26
CA SER A 27 0.51 6.52 -3.41
C SER A 27 -0.37 6.24 -4.62
N GLN A 28 -0.53 7.26 -5.47
CA GLN A 28 -1.20 7.14 -6.76
C GLN A 28 -0.24 6.70 -7.87
N ASP A 29 1.06 6.93 -7.68
CA ASP A 29 2.10 6.51 -8.60
C ASP A 29 2.55 5.09 -8.27
N VAL A 30 1.76 4.13 -8.73
CA VAL A 30 2.06 2.70 -8.65
C VAL A 30 2.07 2.12 -10.05
N GLN A 31 3.16 1.43 -10.39
CA GLN A 31 3.35 0.76 -11.67
C GLN A 31 3.63 -0.72 -11.45
N LEU A 32 2.89 -1.60 -12.14
CA LEU A 32 3.06 -3.04 -12.03
C LEU A 32 3.91 -3.56 -13.18
N ARG A 33 4.91 -4.38 -12.84
CA ARG A 33 5.85 -4.96 -13.80
C ARG A 33 5.98 -6.46 -13.60
N LEU A 34 6.21 -7.17 -14.70
CA LEU A 34 6.61 -8.57 -14.70
C LEU A 34 8.15 -8.63 -14.71
N LEU A 35 8.72 -9.13 -13.62
CA LEU A 35 10.17 -9.32 -13.46
C LEU A 35 10.43 -10.74 -12.99
N ASP A 36 11.14 -11.54 -13.80
CA ASP A 36 11.48 -12.93 -13.50
C ASP A 36 10.29 -13.79 -13.03
N ASN A 37 9.19 -13.75 -13.80
CA ASN A 37 7.91 -14.40 -13.49
C ASN A 37 7.24 -13.94 -12.18
N LYS A 38 7.67 -12.78 -11.64
CA LYS A 38 7.06 -12.17 -10.46
C LYS A 38 6.33 -10.90 -10.87
N LEU A 39 5.18 -10.67 -10.27
CA LEU A 39 4.48 -9.40 -10.37
C LEU A 39 5.01 -8.47 -9.27
N VAL A 40 5.70 -7.41 -9.67
CA VAL A 40 6.34 -6.42 -8.80
C VAL A 40 5.59 -5.10 -8.91
N ALA A 41 5.30 -4.46 -7.77
CA ALA A 41 4.73 -3.13 -7.72
C ALA A 41 5.82 -2.12 -7.36
N TYR A 42 6.07 -1.18 -8.27
CA TYR A 42 6.92 -0.03 -8.03
C TYR A 42 6.08 1.12 -7.51
N VAL A 43 6.47 1.69 -6.37
CA VAL A 43 5.82 2.83 -5.75
C VAL A 43 6.74 4.03 -5.90
N ASP A 44 6.24 5.10 -6.52
CA ASP A 44 7.01 6.32 -6.82
C ASP A 44 8.32 6.03 -7.57
N GLY A 45 8.25 5.11 -8.55
CA GLY A 45 9.42 4.44 -9.13
C GLY A 45 10.38 5.36 -9.91
N GLU A 46 9.88 6.47 -10.44
CA GLU A 46 10.71 7.49 -11.11
C GLU A 46 11.52 8.33 -10.12
N ASN A 47 11.08 8.44 -8.86
CA ASN A 47 11.66 9.37 -7.88
C ASN A 47 12.42 8.68 -6.74
N ASN A 48 12.11 7.41 -6.44
CA ASN A 48 12.58 6.74 -5.22
C ASN A 48 13.48 5.51 -5.48
N LEU A 49 13.88 5.25 -6.72
CA LEU A 49 14.59 4.01 -7.05
C LEU A 49 15.91 4.21 -7.80
N HIS A 50 17.02 3.93 -7.10
CA HIS A 50 18.35 3.90 -7.71
C HIS A 50 18.47 2.68 -8.65
N GLY A 51 18.30 2.91 -9.96
CA GLY A 51 18.25 1.84 -10.97
C GLY A 51 16.92 1.76 -11.73
N GLY A 52 15.95 2.61 -11.37
CA GLY A 52 14.69 2.76 -12.10
C GLY A 52 13.81 1.52 -12.08
N ILE A 53 12.70 1.63 -12.81
CA ILE A 53 11.68 0.59 -12.89
C ILE A 53 12.19 -0.54 -13.81
N GLN A 54 12.12 -1.78 -13.35
CA GLN A 54 12.56 -2.95 -14.10
C GLN A 54 11.41 -3.90 -14.44
N GLY A 55 11.59 -4.66 -15.51
CA GLY A 55 10.61 -5.62 -15.99
C GLY A 55 9.61 -5.03 -16.98
N GLU A 56 8.81 -5.92 -17.55
CA GLU A 56 7.83 -5.58 -18.59
C GLU A 56 6.56 -5.01 -17.97
N ALA A 57 5.90 -4.07 -18.67
CA ALA A 57 4.62 -3.55 -18.23
C ALA A 57 3.58 -4.66 -18.11
N TYR A 58 2.88 -4.74 -16.97
CA TYR A 58 1.84 -5.73 -16.80
C TYR A 58 0.62 -5.34 -17.63
N GLY A 59 0.40 -6.04 -18.75
CA GLY A 59 -0.59 -5.64 -19.77
C GLY A 59 -2.01 -5.43 -19.27
N ILE A 60 -2.40 -6.09 -18.18
CA ILE A 60 -3.73 -5.94 -17.56
C ILE A 60 -3.89 -4.57 -16.88
N THR A 61 -2.84 -4.05 -16.24
CA THR A 61 -2.89 -2.77 -15.51
C THR A 61 -2.30 -1.61 -16.29
N ALA A 62 -1.42 -1.87 -17.26
CA ALA A 62 -0.74 -0.85 -18.06
C ALA A 62 -1.66 0.25 -18.64
N PRO A 63 -2.88 -0.05 -19.15
CA PRO A 63 -3.78 0.99 -19.67
C PRO A 63 -4.31 1.96 -18.60
N TYR A 64 -4.20 1.61 -17.32
CA TYR A 64 -4.72 2.35 -16.19
C TYR A 64 -3.62 3.04 -15.36
N GLU A 65 -2.35 2.73 -15.63
CA GLU A 65 -1.20 3.37 -15.00
C GLU A 65 -1.10 4.84 -15.42
N GLY A 66 -0.69 5.72 -14.50
CA GLY A 66 -0.64 7.18 -14.73
C GLY A 66 -1.99 7.90 -14.80
N LEU A 67 -3.11 7.17 -14.89
CA LEU A 67 -4.45 7.77 -14.80
C LEU A 67 -4.84 7.97 -13.33
N SER A 68 -5.40 9.15 -13.03
CA SER A 68 -6.06 9.40 -11.74
C SER A 68 -7.12 8.32 -11.49
N PRO A 69 -7.22 7.75 -10.27
CA PRO A 69 -8.21 6.73 -9.99
C PRO A 69 -9.60 7.24 -10.34
N LYS A 70 -10.25 6.58 -11.28
CA LYS A 70 -11.71 6.61 -11.32
C LYS A 70 -12.16 5.75 -10.15
N GLU A 71 -12.82 6.34 -9.16
CA GLU A 71 -13.41 5.57 -8.05
C GLU A 71 -14.33 4.50 -8.65
N ALA A 72 -13.85 3.25 -8.68
CA ALA A 72 -14.74 2.12 -8.87
C ALA A 72 -15.61 2.03 -7.60
N PRO A 73 -16.92 1.77 -7.72
CA PRO A 73 -17.76 1.55 -6.56
C PRO A 73 -17.16 0.40 -5.75
N VAL A 74 -16.65 0.72 -4.57
CA VAL A 74 -16.23 -0.30 -3.62
C VAL A 74 -17.50 -1.03 -3.25
N GLN A 75 -17.67 -2.28 -3.71
CA GLN A 75 -18.72 -3.14 -3.14
C GLN A 75 -18.41 -3.25 -1.65
N GLN A 76 -19.17 -2.52 -0.84
CA GLN A 76 -19.11 -2.64 0.59
C GLN A 76 -19.45 -4.10 0.92
N PRO A 77 -18.69 -4.77 1.80
CA PRO A 77 -19.11 -6.07 2.31
C PRO A 77 -20.55 -5.98 2.83
N PRO A 78 -21.39 -7.02 2.67
CA PRO A 78 -22.76 -6.99 3.17
C PRO A 78 -22.75 -6.57 4.62
N VAL A 79 -23.44 -5.49 4.95
CA VAL A 79 -23.60 -5.02 6.32
C VAL A 79 -24.40 -6.09 7.05
N GLU A 80 -23.71 -6.88 7.88
CA GLU A 80 -24.37 -7.77 8.83
C GLU A 80 -25.25 -6.89 9.72
N THR A 81 -26.56 -7.09 9.64
CA THR A 81 -27.54 -6.26 10.34
C THR A 81 -27.37 -6.49 11.84
N ALA A 82 -26.71 -5.54 12.52
CA ALA A 82 -26.57 -5.57 13.97
C ALA A 82 -27.97 -5.53 14.63
N PRO A 83 -28.25 -6.38 15.64
CA PRO A 83 -29.46 -6.29 16.44
C PRO A 83 -29.60 -4.90 17.11
N PRO A 84 -30.83 -4.39 17.33
CA PRO A 84 -31.06 -3.03 17.80
C PRO A 84 -30.50 -2.78 19.22
N GLU A 85 -29.87 -1.62 19.38
CA GLU A 85 -29.23 -1.11 20.61
C GLU A 85 -30.23 -0.86 21.76
N PRO A 86 -29.82 -1.07 23.03
CA PRO A 86 -30.56 -0.64 24.20
C PRO A 86 -30.41 0.89 24.46
N VAL A 87 -31.47 1.47 25.01
CA VAL A 87 -31.69 2.91 25.24
C VAL A 87 -30.69 3.58 26.22
N PRO A 88 -30.44 4.90 26.09
CA PRO A 88 -29.30 5.59 26.69
C PRO A 88 -29.57 6.18 28.09
N ALA A 89 -28.54 6.20 28.94
CA ALA A 89 -28.50 7.00 30.16
C ALA A 89 -27.28 7.96 30.19
N THR A 90 -27.57 9.17 30.66
CA THR A 90 -26.89 10.48 30.77
C THR A 90 -25.41 10.58 31.19
N PRO A 91 -24.76 11.75 30.94
CA PRO A 91 -23.31 11.96 30.92
C PRO A 91 -22.71 12.40 32.27
N VAL A 92 -21.44 12.08 32.53
CA VAL A 92 -20.68 12.67 33.65
C VAL A 92 -19.18 12.91 33.29
N SER A 93 -18.82 14.20 33.34
CA SER A 93 -17.56 14.90 33.65
C SER A 93 -16.15 14.41 33.23
N LYS A 94 -15.43 15.38 32.63
CA LYS A 94 -13.96 15.56 32.49
C LYS A 94 -13.22 15.39 33.85
N PRO A 95 -11.92 15.02 33.88
CA PRO A 95 -10.83 15.98 33.58
C PRO A 95 -9.62 15.41 32.79
N VAL A 96 -8.82 16.33 32.25
CA VAL A 96 -7.54 16.13 31.54
C VAL A 96 -6.39 16.02 32.56
N PRO A 97 -5.32 15.26 32.25
CA PRO A 97 -3.96 15.80 32.40
C PRO A 97 -3.05 15.61 31.17
N GLU A 98 -2.12 16.57 31.03
CA GLU A 98 -1.05 16.77 30.02
C GLU A 98 0.11 15.73 30.15
N PRO A 99 1.10 15.67 29.23
CA PRO A 99 1.86 14.49 28.84
C PRO A 99 3.18 14.32 29.61
N VAL A 100 3.81 13.16 29.44
CA VAL A 100 5.22 12.95 29.83
C VAL A 100 5.93 12.10 28.76
N PRO A 101 7.14 12.50 28.33
CA PRO A 101 7.84 11.92 27.19
C PRO A 101 8.57 10.62 27.55
N THR A 102 8.84 9.77 26.55
CA THR A 102 9.85 8.72 26.68
C THR A 102 10.73 8.73 25.43
N THR A 103 11.90 9.32 25.59
CA THR A 103 13.04 9.24 24.67
C THR A 103 13.48 7.79 24.55
N THR A 104 13.25 7.15 23.41
CA THR A 104 13.97 5.93 23.05
C THR A 104 15.21 6.34 22.27
N SER A 105 16.30 6.56 23.01
CA SER A 105 17.64 6.71 22.46
C SER A 105 18.14 5.32 22.06
N ALA A 106 17.90 4.92 20.80
CA ALA A 106 18.42 3.68 20.24
C ALA A 106 18.78 3.82 18.74
N SER A 107 19.00 5.05 18.27
CA SER A 107 19.16 5.35 16.85
C SER A 107 20.61 5.64 16.43
N GLY A 108 21.54 5.80 17.38
CA GLY A 108 22.93 6.18 17.09
C GLY A 108 23.76 5.06 16.45
N ASP A 109 23.71 3.86 17.02
CA ASP A 109 24.56 2.73 16.58
C ASP A 109 24.20 2.21 15.19
N MET A 110 22.90 2.20 14.84
CA MET A 110 22.47 1.80 13.51
C MET A 110 22.89 2.82 12.45
N VAL A 111 22.77 4.11 12.74
CA VAL A 111 23.16 5.20 11.83
C VAL A 111 24.67 5.17 11.59
N GLN A 112 25.49 4.96 12.62
CA GLN A 112 26.94 4.86 12.45
C GLN A 112 27.34 3.64 11.61
N THR A 113 26.67 2.50 11.82
CA THR A 113 26.95 1.28 11.05
C THR A 113 26.65 1.45 9.56
N VAL A 114 25.53 2.09 9.20
CA VAL A 114 25.21 2.33 7.79
C VAL A 114 26.15 3.35 7.16
N VAL A 115 26.56 4.38 7.90
CA VAL A 115 27.56 5.35 7.43
C VAL A 115 28.89 4.64 7.13
N ASP A 116 29.39 3.81 8.05
CA ASP A 116 30.64 3.07 7.86
C ASP A 116 30.61 2.10 6.67
N VAL A 117 29.48 1.43 6.45
CA VAL A 117 29.30 0.52 5.31
C VAL A 117 29.29 1.30 3.99
N VAL A 118 28.58 2.43 3.94
CA VAL A 118 28.51 3.26 2.74
C VAL A 118 29.89 3.86 2.42
N VAL A 119 30.62 4.37 3.42
CA VAL A 119 32.00 4.86 3.25
C VAL A 119 32.92 3.77 2.69
N LYS A 120 32.86 2.55 3.26
CA LYS A 120 33.68 1.41 2.78
C LYS A 120 33.34 0.97 1.36
N HIS A 121 32.07 1.03 0.94
CA HIS A 121 31.65 0.56 -0.38
C HIS A 121 31.70 1.63 -1.48
N THR A 122 31.55 2.91 -1.11
CA THR A 122 31.50 4.02 -2.08
C THR A 122 32.79 4.84 -2.14
N GLY A 123 33.66 4.76 -1.12
CA GLY A 123 34.94 5.46 -1.09
C GLY A 123 34.86 6.96 -0.86
N TYR A 124 33.69 7.49 -0.50
CA TYR A 124 33.53 8.88 -0.05
C TYR A 124 33.76 8.97 1.47
N PRO A 125 34.61 9.90 1.96
CA PRO A 125 34.86 10.08 3.39
C PRO A 125 33.65 10.65 4.14
#